data_AF-A0A972UUG3-F1
#
_entry.id   AF-A0A972UUG3-F1
#
_cell.length_a   1.000
_cell.length_b   1.000
_cell.length_c   1.000
_cell.angle_alpha   90.00
_cell.angle_beta   90.00
_cell.angle_gamma   90.00
#
_symmetry.space_group_name_H-M   'P 1'
#
loop_
_entity.id
_entity.type
_entity.pdbx_description
1 polymer ?
#
loop_
_entity_poly.entity_id
_entity_poly.type
_entity_poly.pdbx_seq_one_letter_code
_entity_poly.pdbx_strand_id
1 'polypeptide(L)'
;VLSACNTGSGQLREGEGVISLARGFFYAGCPSIVMTLWEVEDRSGAEIMGEFYRLLNAGKKKHEALRLAKLKHIENANPVTAHPHVWLCYVSIGNTDALNTSKDFYFFIAILLILIIILADQLNKNKKARKIRA
;
A
#
# COMPACT_ATOMS: atom_id res chain seq x y z
N VAL A 1 -9.55 6.23 1.23
CA VAL A 1 -8.96 7.54 1.58
C VAL A 1 -10.12 8.50 1.84
N LEU A 2 -10.07 9.29 2.90
CA LEU A 2 -11.08 10.31 3.20
C LEU A 2 -10.56 11.67 2.72
N SER A 3 -11.09 12.16 1.60
CA SER A 3 -10.59 13.36 0.89
C SER A 3 -11.17 14.69 1.41
N ALA A 4 -11.60 14.74 2.67
CA ALA A 4 -12.10 15.95 3.31
C ALA A 4 -11.13 16.39 4.42
N CYS A 5 -11.17 17.65 4.82
CA CYS A 5 -10.48 18.16 6.00
C CYS A 5 -11.08 17.58 7.28
N ASN A 6 -10.30 17.52 8.36
CA ASN A 6 -10.79 17.15 9.70
C ASN A 6 -11.42 15.74 9.79
N THR A 7 -11.06 14.82 8.89
CA THR A 7 -11.68 13.48 8.86
C THR A 7 -11.18 12.56 9.98
N GLY A 8 -10.00 12.85 10.53
CA GLY A 8 -9.40 12.18 11.68
C GLY A 8 -9.65 12.88 13.02
N SER A 9 -10.21 14.11 13.00
CA SER A 9 -10.58 14.85 14.22
C SER A 9 -12.06 14.64 14.58
N GLY A 10 -12.42 15.03 15.80
CA GLY A 10 -13.77 14.82 16.33
C GLY A 10 -13.84 15.06 17.84
N GLN A 11 -14.99 14.78 18.44
CA GLN A 11 -15.16 14.96 19.89
C GLN A 11 -14.37 13.91 20.65
N LEU A 12 -13.55 14.33 21.61
CA LEU A 12 -12.89 13.44 22.54
C LEU A 12 -13.91 12.97 23.58
N ARG A 13 -14.14 11.66 23.67
CA ARG A 13 -14.97 11.06 24.72
C ARG A 13 -14.08 10.28 25.67
N GLU A 14 -14.27 10.51 26.97
CA GLU A 14 -13.54 9.82 28.02
C GLU A 14 -13.78 8.30 27.91
N GLY A 15 -12.71 7.51 28.01
CA GLY A 15 -12.76 6.05 27.85
C GLY A 15 -12.94 5.54 26.41
N GLU A 16 -13.44 6.36 25.48
CA GLU A 16 -13.67 5.96 24.08
C GLU A 16 -12.65 6.55 23.10
N GLY A 17 -11.97 7.64 23.45
CA GLY A 17 -11.10 8.36 22.53
C GLY A 17 -11.87 9.27 21.56
N VAL A 18 -11.25 9.59 20.42
CA VAL A 18 -11.81 10.55 19.45
C VAL A 18 -12.94 9.91 18.64
N ILE A 19 -14.09 10.57 18.58
CA ILE A 19 -15.25 10.22 17.74
C ILE A 19 -15.12 10.96 16.40
N SER A 20 -14.33 10.41 15.48
CA SER A 20 -14.07 10.98 14.15
C SER A 20 -14.80 10.24 13.03
N LEU A 21 -14.88 10.87 11.85
CA LEU A 21 -15.41 10.21 10.65
C LEU A 21 -14.57 8.97 10.30
N ALA A 22 -13.25 9.06 10.41
CA ALA A 22 -12.34 7.92 10.23
C ALA A 22 -12.66 6.74 11.15
N ARG A 23 -13.02 7.01 12.41
CA ARG A 23 -13.44 5.96 13.34
C ARG A 23 -14.75 5.29 12.89
N GLY A 24 -15.70 6.04 12.35
CA GLY A 24 -16.93 5.48 11.77
C GLY A 24 -16.66 4.49 10.64
N PHE A 25 -15.77 4.83 9.70
CA PHE A 25 -15.34 3.90 8.64
C PHE A 25 -14.56 2.70 9.18
N PHE A 26 -13.76 2.90 10.23
CA PHE A 26 -13.03 1.81 10.86
C PHE A 26 -14.00 0.81 11.52
N TYR A 27 -15.02 1.31 12.24
CA TYR A 27 -16.10 0.48 12.78
C TYR A 27 -16.92 -0.24 11.72
N ALA A 28 -17.09 0.36 10.54
CA ALA A 28 -17.74 -0.28 9.40
C ALA A 28 -16.89 -1.40 8.75
N GLY A 29 -15.71 -1.71 9.29
CA GLY A 29 -14.84 -2.80 8.84
C GLY A 29 -13.83 -2.38 7.78
N CYS A 30 -13.58 -1.08 7.57
CA CYS A 30 -12.54 -0.64 6.64
C CYS A 30 -11.15 -1.03 7.16
N PRO A 31 -10.37 -1.85 6.42
CA PRO A 31 -9.11 -2.39 6.93
C PRO A 31 -7.99 -1.35 6.96
N SER A 32 -8.10 -0.25 6.20
CA SER A 32 -7.07 0.76 6.07
C SER A 32 -7.67 2.11 5.70
N ILE A 33 -7.31 3.15 6.44
CA ILE A 33 -7.86 4.49 6.28
C ILE A 33 -6.73 5.50 6.19
N VAL A 34 -6.84 6.43 5.25
CA VAL A 34 -6.03 7.66 5.22
C VAL A 34 -6.99 8.81 5.52
N MET A 35 -6.62 9.63 6.49
CA MET A 35 -7.42 10.72 7.05
C MET A 35 -6.57 11.98 7.22
N THR A 36 -7.24 13.10 7.52
CA THR A 36 -6.66 14.41 7.76
C THR A 36 -6.95 14.85 9.19
N LEU A 37 -5.95 15.34 9.91
CA LEU A 37 -6.12 15.80 11.29
C LEU A 37 -6.67 17.23 11.40
N TRP A 38 -6.35 18.08 10.42
CA TRP A 38 -6.81 19.47 10.31
C TRP A 38 -7.01 19.84 8.83
N GLU A 39 -7.18 21.14 8.55
CA GLU A 39 -7.35 21.65 7.19
C GLU A 39 -6.12 21.45 6.32
N VAL A 40 -6.36 21.13 5.06
CA VAL A 40 -5.32 20.87 4.07
C VAL A 40 -5.33 22.00 3.05
N GLU A 41 -4.15 22.48 2.67
CA GLU A 41 -4.00 23.39 1.53
C GLU A 41 -4.18 22.61 0.22
N ASP A 42 -5.07 23.07 -0.65
CA ASP A 42 -5.54 22.34 -1.82
C ASP A 42 -4.40 21.89 -2.76
N ARG A 43 -3.45 22.78 -3.07
CA ARG A 43 -2.38 22.47 -4.04
C ARG A 43 -1.42 21.42 -3.48
N SER A 44 -0.88 21.66 -2.29
CA SER A 44 0.03 20.74 -1.59
C SER A 44 -0.66 19.41 -1.32
N GLY A 45 -1.95 19.44 -0.99
CA GLY A 45 -2.75 18.26 -0.79
C GLY A 45 -2.88 17.42 -2.06
N ALA A 46 -3.17 18.05 -3.20
CA ALA A 46 -3.22 17.37 -4.48
C ALA A 46 -1.85 16.80 -4.90
N GLU A 47 -0.75 17.53 -4.66
CA GLU A 47 0.62 17.08 -4.95
C GLU A 47 1.01 15.85 -4.09
N ILE A 48 0.79 15.91 -2.77
CA ILE A 48 1.07 14.81 -1.84
C ILE A 48 0.23 13.58 -2.21
N MET A 49 -1.09 13.75 -2.40
CA MET A 49 -1.97 12.61 -2.68
C MET A 49 -1.76 12.03 -4.08
N GLY A 50 -1.43 12.86 -5.07
CA GLY A 50 -1.05 12.40 -6.40
C GLY A 50 0.20 11.50 -6.35
N GLU A 51 1.23 11.91 -5.61
CA GLU A 51 2.43 11.11 -5.41
C GLU A 51 2.15 9.82 -4.62
N PHE A 52 1.31 9.91 -3.59
CA PHE A 52 0.88 8.76 -2.79
C PHE A 52 0.22 7.70 -3.68
N TYR A 53 -0.73 8.08 -4.53
CA TYR A 53 -1.38 7.14 -5.44
C TYR A 53 -0.42 6.57 -6.49
N ARG A 54 0.51 7.38 -7.00
CA ARG A 54 1.56 6.92 -7.92
C ARG A 54 2.41 5.81 -7.28
N LEU A 55 2.83 6.00 -6.03
CA LEU A 55 3.65 5.03 -5.30
C LEU A 55 2.88 3.76 -4.91
N LEU A 56 1.60 3.90 -4.54
CA LEU A 56 0.72 2.75 -4.33
C LEU A 56 0.59 1.89 -5.59
N ASN A 57 0.41 2.54 -6.75
CA ASN A 57 0.35 1.84 -8.03
C ASN A 57 1.67 1.17 -8.40
N ALA A 58 2.80 1.74 -7.95
CA ALA A 58 4.13 1.14 -8.07
C ALA A 58 4.40 -0.01 -7.06
N GLY A 59 3.38 -0.47 -6.33
CA GLY A 59 3.49 -1.61 -5.41
C GLY A 59 4.08 -1.28 -4.04
N LYS A 60 4.25 0.01 -3.70
CA LYS A 60 4.73 0.40 -2.36
C LYS A 60 3.67 0.12 -1.29
N LYS A 61 4.13 -0.20 -0.09
CA LYS A 61 3.28 -0.32 1.10
C LYS A 61 2.64 1.03 1.41
N LYS A 62 1.42 1.05 1.96
CA LYS A 62 0.64 2.29 2.19
C LYS A 62 1.39 3.28 3.09
N HIS A 63 2.03 2.81 4.16
CA HIS A 63 2.80 3.66 5.06
C HIS A 63 4.05 4.23 4.37
N GLU A 64 4.73 3.42 3.54
CA GLU A 64 5.92 3.83 2.79
C GLU A 64 5.56 4.85 1.72
N ALA A 65 4.50 4.59 0.95
CA ALA A 65 3.99 5.50 -0.07
C ALA A 65 3.65 6.87 0.52
N LEU A 66 2.95 6.91 1.66
CA LEU A 66 2.57 8.17 2.29
C LEU A 66 3.78 8.93 2.83
N ARG A 67 4.75 8.22 3.41
CA ARG A 67 6.01 8.82 3.88
C ARG A 67 6.80 9.44 2.73
N LEU A 68 7.00 8.69 1.65
CA LEU A 68 7.74 9.15 0.48
C LEU A 68 7.05 10.32 -0.21
N ALA A 69 5.71 10.31 -0.29
CA ALA A 69 4.96 11.44 -0.84
C ALA A 69 5.18 12.73 -0.04
N LYS A 70 5.17 12.65 1.31
CA LYS A 70 5.48 13.79 2.18
C LYS A 70 6.91 14.27 2.03
N LEU A 71 7.88 13.36 1.96
CA LEU A 71 9.29 13.71 1.77
C LEU A 71 9.49 14.42 0.44
N LYS A 72 8.91 13.91 -0.65
CA LYS A 72 8.96 14.56 -1.97
C LYS A 72 8.33 15.95 -1.95
N HIS A 73 7.23 16.15 -1.22
CA HIS A 73 6.65 17.48 -1.03
C HIS A 73 7.65 18.42 -0.35
N ILE A 74 8.23 18.01 0.77
CA ILE A 74 9.22 18.81 1.54
C ILE A 74 10.44 19.17 0.68
N GLU A 75 10.95 18.24 -0.12
CA GLU A 75 12.09 18.45 -1.02
C GLU A 75 11.84 19.55 -2.07
N ASN A 76 10.59 19.69 -2.53
CA ASN A 76 10.20 20.67 -3.55
C ASN A 76 9.51 21.92 -2.96
N ALA A 77 9.35 21.97 -1.64
CA ALA A 77 8.59 23.00 -0.96
C ALA A 77 9.37 24.31 -0.83
N ASN A 78 8.66 25.43 -0.93
CA ASN A 78 9.13 26.73 -0.45
C ASN A 78 8.99 26.83 1.09
N PRO A 79 9.56 27.86 1.75
CA PRO A 79 9.52 27.99 3.21
C PRO A 79 8.12 27.97 3.83
N VAL A 80 7.09 28.41 3.10
CA VAL A 80 5.69 28.38 3.57
C VAL A 80 5.13 26.96 3.48
N THR A 81 5.31 26.31 2.34
CA THR A 81 4.78 24.95 2.09
C THR A 81 5.56 23.84 2.80
N ALA A 82 6.78 24.13 3.25
CA ALA A 82 7.61 23.22 4.04
C ALA A 82 7.14 23.13 5.50
N HIS A 83 6.32 24.09 5.94
CA HIS A 83 5.81 24.12 7.30
C HIS A 83 5.03 22.83 7.62
N PRO A 84 5.26 22.18 8.78
CA PRO A 84 4.63 20.90 9.13
C PRO A 84 3.11 20.90 9.04
N HIS A 85 2.46 22.04 9.26
CA HIS A 85 1.01 22.18 9.09
C HIS A 85 0.51 21.72 7.70
N VAL A 86 1.32 21.82 6.65
CA VAL A 86 0.90 21.50 5.28
C VAL A 86 0.90 19.99 5.01
N TRP A 87 1.91 19.26 5.47
CA TRP A 87 2.13 17.85 5.10
C TRP A 87 1.88 16.87 6.26
N LEU A 88 1.92 17.32 7.51
CA LEU A 88 1.76 16.45 8.68
C LEU A 88 0.29 16.04 8.89
N CYS A 89 -0.66 16.79 8.33
CA CYS A 89 -2.10 16.55 8.48
C CYS A 89 -2.54 15.15 8.04
N TYR A 90 -1.88 14.54 7.05
CA TYR A 90 -2.23 13.22 6.54
C TYR A 90 -1.76 12.09 7.44
N VAL A 91 -2.67 11.23 7.88
CA VAL A 91 -2.36 10.06 8.72
C VAL A 91 -2.99 8.81 8.11
N SER A 92 -2.26 7.70 8.13
CA SER A 92 -2.78 6.38 7.76
C SER A 92 -2.92 5.50 8.99
N ILE A 93 -4.05 4.81 9.13
CA ILE A 93 -4.32 3.83 10.19
C ILE A 93 -4.80 2.50 9.59
N GLY A 94 -4.62 1.41 10.34
CA GLY A 94 -5.01 0.05 9.93
C GLY A 94 -3.91 -0.69 9.13
N ASN A 95 -4.32 -1.60 8.26
CA ASN A 95 -3.45 -2.41 7.42
C ASN A 95 -2.60 -1.51 6.50
N THR A 96 -1.28 -1.70 6.53
CA THR A 96 -0.34 -0.90 5.75
C THR A 96 0.31 -1.65 4.57
N ASP A 97 -0.11 -2.87 4.28
CA ASP A 97 0.42 -3.68 3.18
C ASP A 97 0.15 -3.05 1.82
N ALA A 98 0.95 -3.42 0.82
CA ALA A 98 0.74 -2.98 -0.55
C ALA A 98 -0.63 -3.42 -1.08
N LEU A 99 -1.24 -2.61 -1.96
CA LEU A 99 -2.53 -2.94 -2.57
C LEU A 99 -2.40 -4.14 -3.53
N ASN A 100 -1.29 -4.17 -4.28
CA ASN A 100 -1.04 -5.17 -5.29
C ASN A 100 0.24 -5.92 -4.94
N THR A 101 0.12 -6.94 -4.09
CA THR A 101 1.18 -7.93 -3.88
C THR A 101 1.13 -8.86 -5.09
N SER A 102 1.92 -8.56 -6.14
CA SER A 102 2.02 -9.43 -7.32
C SER A 102 2.42 -10.84 -6.87
N LYS A 103 1.48 -11.78 -6.98
CA LYS A 103 1.73 -13.22 -6.80
C LYS A 103 2.22 -13.87 -8.09
N ASP A 104 2.40 -13.07 -9.16
CA ASP A 104 2.79 -13.55 -10.48
C ASP A 104 4.13 -14.29 -10.40
N PHE A 105 5.06 -13.81 -9.58
CA PHE A 105 6.33 -14.49 -9.34
C PHE A 105 6.16 -15.92 -8.80
N TYR A 106 5.25 -16.13 -7.83
CA TYR A 106 4.96 -17.47 -7.31
C TYR A 106 4.24 -18.35 -8.34
N PHE A 107 3.38 -17.75 -9.16
CA PHE A 107 2.72 -18.45 -10.26
C PHE A 107 3.73 -18.95 -11.30
N PHE A 108 4.70 -18.11 -11.71
CA PHE A 108 5.78 -18.52 -12.61
C PHE A 108 6.71 -19.57 -12.00
N ILE A 109 7.03 -19.46 -10.70
CA ILE A 109 7.78 -20.49 -9.97
C ILE A 109 7.03 -21.82 -9.98
N ALA A 110 5.72 -21.82 -9.73
CA ALA A 110 4.91 -23.03 -9.74
C ALA A 110 4.90 -23.70 -11.14
N ILE A 111 4.75 -22.90 -12.20
CA ILE A 111 4.84 -23.40 -13.59
C ILE A 111 6.20 -24.03 -13.87
N LEU A 112 7.29 -23.36 -13.46
CA LEU A 112 8.65 -23.86 -13.65
C LEU A 112 8.86 -25.20 -12.94
N LEU A 113 8.38 -25.33 -11.70
CA LEU A 113 8.47 -26.58 -10.94
C LEU A 113 7.69 -27.72 -11.60
N ILE A 114 6.49 -27.45 -12.13
CA ILE A 114 5.70 -28.44 -12.88
C ILE A 114 6.45 -28.89 -14.14
N LEU A 115 7.04 -27.96 -14.89
CA LEU A 115 7.84 -28.29 -16.08
C LEU A 115 9.06 -29.15 -15.76
N ILE A 116 9.75 -28.88 -14.65
CA ILE A 116 10.88 -29.68 -14.17
C ILE A 116 10.43 -31.11 -13.83
N ILE A 117 9.29 -31.25 -13.15
CA ILE A 117 8.73 -32.57 -12.81
C ILE A 117 8.39 -33.36 -14.07
N ILE A 118 7.76 -32.72 -15.07
CA ILE A 118 7.42 -33.37 -16.34
C ILE A 118 8.70 -33.80 -17.08
N LEU A 119 9.71 -32.94 -17.16
CA LEU A 119 11.00 -33.27 -17.77
C LEU A 119 11.69 -34.45 -17.07
N ALA A 120 11.68 -34.46 -15.73
CA ALA A 120 12.24 -35.57 -14.96
C ALA A 120 11.51 -36.90 -15.25
N ASP A 121 10.17 -36.88 -15.35
CA ASP A 121 9.38 -38.06 -15.69
C ASP A 121 9.69 -38.56 -17.12
N GLN A 122 9.76 -37.65 -18.10
CA GLN A 122 10.12 -37.99 -19.49
C GLN A 122 11.52 -38.60 -19.60
N LEU A 123 12.50 -38.04 -18.88
CA LEU A 123 13.86 -38.58 -18.83
C LEU A 123 13.91 -39.97 -18.18
N ASN A 124 13.14 -40.19 -17.11
CA ASN A 124 13.07 -41.49 -16.44
C ASN A 124 12.41 -42.55 -17.34
N LYS A 125 11.33 -42.21 -18.04
CA LYS A 125 10.69 -43.07 -19.04
C LYS A 125 11.65 -43.41 -20.20
N ASN A 126 12.37 -42.41 -20.73
CA ASN A 126 13.36 -42.64 -21.79
C ASN A 126 14.53 -43.53 -21.34
N LYS A 127 15.03 -43.35 -20.10
CA LYS A 127 16.07 -44.23 -19.53
C LYS A 127 15.57 -45.68 -19.40
N LYS A 128 14.34 -45.89 -18.92
CA LYS A 128 13.72 -47.23 -18.86
C LYS A 128 13.55 -47.86 -20.24
N ALA A 129 13.07 -47.10 -21.23
CA ALA A 129 12.91 -47.58 -22.60
C ALA A 129 14.24 -47.98 -23.27
N ARG A 130 15.32 -47.23 -23.03
CA ARG A 130 16.67 -47.59 -23.51
C ARG A 130 17.20 -48.87 -22.88
N LYS A 131 16.94 -49.11 -21.59
CA LYS A 131 17.44 -50.29 -20.86
C LYS A 131 16.74 -51.60 -21.26
N ILE A 132 15.53 -51.54 -21.81
CA ILE A 132 14.79 -52.71 -22.30
C ILE A 132 15.25 -53.14 -23.71
N ARG A 133 15.88 -52.24 -24.48
CA ARG A 133 16.37 -52.50 -25.84
C ARG A 133 17.85 -52.92 -25.92
N ALA A 134 18.56 -52.92 -24.80
CA ALA A 134 19.96 -53.34 -24.68
C ALA A 134 20.02 -54.68 -23.93
#